data_AF-A0A919H6J0-F1
#
_entry.id   AF-A0A919H6J0-F1
#
_cell.length_a   1.000
_cell.length_b   1.000
_cell.length_c   1.000
_cell.angle_alpha   90.00
_cell.angle_beta   90.00
_cell.angle_gamma   90.00
#
_symmetry.space_group_name_H-M   'P 1'
#
loop_
_entity.id
_entity.type
_entity.pdbx_description
1 polymer ?
#
loop_
_entity_poly.entity_id
_entity_poly.type
_entity_poly.pdbx_seq_one_letter_code
_entity_poly.pdbx_strand_id
1 'polypeptide(L)'
;MGVDVVLKQVNQPGTSPKRRRLTQVDAVLDGSDLFARICENSDLPELNRVDPYGTLILTGQDMPQFIFEVDTVRRTWTQGAPERDLLDAIRRLAERCAEDVSLELHLEGD
;
A
#
# COMPACT_ATOMS: atom_id res chain seq x y z
N MET A 1 -1.71 -13.60 8.10
CA MET A 1 -1.14 -12.32 8.59
C MET A 1 -1.39 -11.40 7.43
N GLY A 2 -2.33 -10.48 7.63
CA GLY A 2 -2.76 -9.58 6.59
C GLY A 2 -1.71 -8.49 6.38
N VAL A 3 -1.85 -7.79 5.26
CA VAL A 3 -1.15 -6.52 5.04
C VAL A 3 -2.18 -5.46 4.73
N ASP A 4 -2.44 -4.58 5.68
CA ASP A 4 -3.33 -3.46 5.50
C ASP A 4 -2.63 -2.34 4.70
N VAL A 5 -3.38 -1.65 3.85
CA VAL A 5 -2.89 -0.52 3.06
C VAL A 5 -3.50 0.76 3.58
N VAL A 6 -2.71 1.56 4.29
CA VAL A 6 -3.16 2.74 5.02
C VAL A 6 -2.60 4.01 4.38
N LEU A 7 -3.48 4.89 3.94
CA LEU A 7 -3.09 6.22 3.44
C LEU A 7 -2.99 7.18 4.62
N LYS A 8 -1.82 7.78 4.84
CA LYS A 8 -1.58 8.72 5.94
C LYS A 8 -1.12 10.07 5.41
N GLN A 9 -1.58 11.13 6.05
CA GLN A 9 -1.11 12.49 5.83
C GLN A 9 -0.03 12.87 6.84
N VAL A 10 1.08 13.38 6.32
CA VAL A 10 2.20 13.93 7.08
C VAL A 10 1.91 15.39 7.44
N ASN A 11 1.34 15.60 8.63
CA ASN A 11 0.99 16.92 9.12
C ASN A 11 2.20 17.73 9.63
N GLN A 12 3.31 17.06 9.94
CA GLN A 12 4.55 17.71 10.36
C GLN A 12 5.78 16.88 9.93
N PRO A 13 6.65 17.41 9.06
CA PRO A 13 7.87 16.73 8.66
C PRO A 13 8.89 16.80 9.81
N GLY A 14 9.18 15.66 10.41
CA GLY A 14 10.18 15.52 11.47
C GLY A 14 10.52 14.06 11.68
N THR A 15 11.75 13.77 12.09
CA THR A 15 12.23 12.40 12.32
C THR A 15 12.06 11.94 13.78
N SER A 16 11.70 12.85 14.70
CA SER A 16 11.47 12.53 16.11
C SER A 16 10.00 12.15 16.35
N PRO A 17 9.71 11.12 17.18
CA PRO A 17 8.34 10.74 17.56
C PRO A 17 7.50 11.88 18.17
N LYS A 18 8.16 12.87 18.80
CA LYS A 18 7.49 14.08 19.33
C LYS A 18 7.10 15.10 18.25
N ARG A 19 7.58 14.96 17.01
CA ARG A 19 7.43 15.96 15.93
C ARG A 19 6.87 15.39 14.62
N ARG A 20 6.89 14.07 14.38
CA ARG A 20 6.19 13.48 13.23
C ARG A 20 4.75 13.21 13.63
N ARG A 21 3.80 13.91 13.00
CA ARG A 21 2.37 13.64 13.18
C ARG A 21 1.81 13.08 11.87
N LEU A 22 1.36 11.83 11.93
CA LEU A 22 0.65 11.17 10.86
C LEU A 22 -0.82 11.08 11.23
N THR A 23 -1.70 11.35 10.28
CA THR A 23 -3.14 11.13 10.44
C THR A 23 -3.59 10.18 9.35
N GLN A 24 -4.26 9.10 9.74
CA GLN A 24 -4.89 8.20 8.79
C GLN A 24 -6.00 8.95 8.06
N VAL A 25 -5.91 8.94 6.72
CA VAL A 25 -6.88 9.55 5.82
C VAL A 25 -7.85 8.50 5.32
N ASP A 26 -7.33 7.31 5.00
CA ASP A 26 -8.09 6.21 4.41
C ASP A 26 -7.35 4.89 4.61
N ALA A 27 -8.03 3.76 4.44
CA ALA A 27 -7.40 2.44 4.51
C ALA A 27 -8.17 1.38 3.72
N VAL A 28 -7.43 0.40 3.21
CA VAL A 28 -7.92 -0.87 2.69
C VAL A 28 -7.41 -1.97 3.61
N LEU A 29 -8.33 -2.69 4.24
CA LEU A 29 -7.98 -3.75 5.19
C LEU A 29 -7.88 -5.10 4.47
N ASP A 30 -6.84 -5.86 4.74
CA ASP A 30 -6.59 -7.19 4.16
C ASP A 30 -7.07 -8.31 5.08
N GLY A 31 -8.32 -8.22 5.55
CA GLY A 31 -8.90 -9.18 6.51
C GLY A 31 -9.07 -10.61 5.99
N SER A 32 -8.67 -10.91 4.75
CA SER A 32 -8.67 -12.26 4.15
C SER A 32 -7.28 -12.71 3.71
N ASP A 33 -6.22 -11.99 4.10
CA ASP A 33 -4.82 -12.23 3.72
C ASP A 33 -4.60 -12.31 2.19
N LEU A 34 -5.47 -11.67 1.39
CA LEU A 34 -5.41 -11.75 -0.07
C LEU A 34 -4.25 -10.90 -0.60
N PHE A 35 -4.10 -9.68 -0.07
CA PHE A 35 -3.01 -8.80 -0.47
C PHE A 35 -1.67 -9.33 0.03
N ALA A 36 -1.60 -9.81 1.26
CA ALA A 36 -0.42 -10.47 1.81
C ALA A 36 0.05 -11.64 0.91
N ARG A 37 -0.85 -12.54 0.52
CA ARG A 37 -0.53 -13.65 -0.40
C ARG A 37 -0.07 -13.18 -1.77
N ILE A 38 -0.66 -12.10 -2.30
CA ILE A 38 -0.21 -11.50 -3.56
C ILE A 38 1.24 -11.03 -3.44
N CYS A 39 1.58 -10.32 -2.36
CA CYS A 39 2.93 -9.84 -2.12
C CYS A 39 3.94 -10.98 -1.92
N GLU A 40 3.61 -11.99 -1.09
CA GLU A 40 4.47 -13.14 -0.81
C GLU A 40 4.87 -13.93 -2.06
N ASN A 41 4.01 -13.96 -3.08
CA ASN A 41 4.26 -14.71 -4.30
C ASN A 41 4.78 -13.80 -5.45
N SER A 42 4.85 -12.49 -5.25
CA SER A 42 5.24 -11.53 -6.28
C SER A 42 6.75 -11.31 -6.31
N ASP A 43 7.37 -11.43 -7.49
CA ASP A 43 8.76 -11.03 -7.73
C ASP A 43 8.91 -9.53 -8.11
N LEU A 44 7.81 -8.76 -8.08
CA LEU A 44 7.80 -7.35 -8.47
C LEU A 44 8.46 -6.45 -7.40
N PRO A 45 9.25 -5.43 -7.80
CA PRO A 45 10.11 -4.66 -6.89
C PRO A 45 9.47 -4.12 -5.61
N GLU A 46 8.33 -3.44 -5.69
CA GLU A 46 7.69 -2.85 -4.51
C GLU A 46 6.86 -3.89 -3.74
N LEU A 47 6.14 -4.76 -4.44
CA LEU A 47 5.34 -5.81 -3.80
C LEU A 47 6.20 -6.84 -3.04
N ASN A 48 7.39 -7.18 -3.56
CA ASN A 48 8.33 -8.10 -2.91
C ASN A 48 9.01 -7.49 -1.67
N ARG A 49 8.93 -6.17 -1.49
CA ARG A 49 9.45 -5.50 -0.28
C ARG A 49 8.47 -5.54 0.89
N VAL A 50 7.24 -5.94 0.65
CA VAL A 50 6.20 -6.00 1.69
C VAL A 50 6.56 -7.09 2.69
N ASP A 51 6.60 -6.71 3.96
CA ASP A 51 6.85 -7.61 5.09
C ASP A 51 5.54 -7.77 5.88
N PRO A 52 4.95 -8.98 5.95
CA PRO A 52 3.74 -9.25 6.74
C PRO A 52 3.87 -8.99 8.25
N TYR A 53 5.07 -8.71 8.75
CA TYR A 53 5.32 -8.38 10.17
C TYR A 53 5.86 -6.96 10.36
N GLY A 54 5.98 -6.19 9.27
CA GLY A 54 6.61 -4.88 9.24
C GLY A 54 5.71 -3.79 8.67
N THR A 55 6.24 -2.58 8.60
CA THR A 55 5.59 -1.49 7.86
C THR A 55 6.50 -1.03 6.73
N LEU A 56 6.04 -1.20 5.50
CA LEU A 56 6.68 -0.58 4.33
C LEU A 56 6.00 0.77 4.07
N ILE A 57 6.79 1.84 4.06
CA ILE A 57 6.30 3.19 3.76
C ILE A 57 6.70 3.54 2.32
N LEU A 58 5.70 3.85 1.50
CA LEU A 58 5.86 4.35 0.15
C LEU A 58 5.43 5.82 0.08
N THR A 59 6.15 6.59 -0.71
CA THR A 59 5.89 8.02 -0.95
C THR A 59 5.35 8.24 -2.36
N GLY A 60 4.93 9.47 -2.67
CA GLY A 60 4.50 9.83 -4.02
C GLY A 60 5.52 9.49 -5.13
N GLN A 61 6.82 9.40 -4.82
CA GLN A 61 7.85 9.01 -5.79
C GLN A 61 7.82 7.51 -6.14
N ASP A 62 7.37 6.68 -5.22
CA ASP A 62 7.28 5.22 -5.39
C ASP A 62 5.97 4.82 -6.10
N MET A 63 4.95 5.69 -6.04
CA MET A 63 3.61 5.41 -6.55
C MET A 63 3.55 5.02 -8.03
N PRO A 64 4.28 5.65 -8.98
CA PRO A 64 4.24 5.22 -10.37
C PRO A 64 4.64 3.74 -10.57
N GLN A 65 5.67 3.29 -9.86
CA GLN A 65 6.13 1.91 -9.90
C GLN A 65 5.12 0.98 -9.19
N PHE A 66 4.68 1.34 -7.98
CA PHE A 66 3.71 0.54 -7.23
C PHE A 66 2.38 0.37 -7.98
N ILE A 67 1.84 1.44 -8.57
CA ILE A 67 0.62 1.40 -9.38
C ILE A 67 0.79 0.45 -10.57
N PHE A 68 1.93 0.52 -11.26
CA PHE A 68 2.22 -0.37 -12.38
C PHE A 68 2.25 -1.85 -11.94
N GLU A 69 2.83 -2.15 -10.78
CA GLU A 69 2.89 -3.50 -10.24
C GLU A 69 1.50 -4.02 -9.84
N VAL A 70 0.71 -3.21 -9.13
CA VAL A 70 -0.68 -3.53 -8.76
C VAL A 70 -1.52 -3.80 -10.01
N ASP A 71 -1.40 -2.98 -11.05
CA ASP A 71 -2.09 -3.19 -12.32
C ASP A 71 -1.63 -4.47 -13.04
N THR A 72 -0.35 -4.80 -12.93
CA THR A 72 0.21 -6.03 -13.50
C THR A 72 -0.42 -7.25 -12.84
N VAL A 73 -0.39 -7.32 -11.50
CA VAL A 73 -1.01 -8.42 -10.74
C VAL A 73 -2.51 -8.50 -11.01
N ARG A 74 -3.20 -7.35 -11.02
CA ARG A 74 -4.65 -7.29 -11.30
C ARG A 74 -4.99 -7.97 -12.61
N ARG A 75 -4.15 -7.81 -13.65
CA ARG A 75 -4.38 -8.38 -14.98
C ARG A 75 -3.98 -9.85 -15.09
N THR A 76 -2.93 -10.28 -14.40
CA THR A 76 -2.31 -11.60 -14.61
C THR A 76 -2.71 -12.65 -13.58
N TRP A 77 -3.02 -12.25 -12.35
CA TRP A 77 -3.12 -13.17 -11.20
C TRP A 77 -4.51 -13.29 -10.60
N THR A 78 -5.37 -12.29 -10.78
CA THR A 78 -6.69 -12.31 -10.12
C THR A 78 -7.65 -13.26 -10.82
N GLN A 79 -8.03 -14.33 -10.11
CA GLN A 79 -8.98 -15.34 -10.56
C GLN A 79 -10.44 -14.98 -10.23
N GLY A 80 -10.67 -14.00 -9.33
CA GLY A 80 -11.99 -13.64 -8.81
C GLY A 80 -12.26 -12.13 -8.75
N ALA A 81 -13.52 -11.78 -8.51
CA ALA A 81 -13.94 -10.39 -8.28
C ALA A 81 -13.39 -9.79 -6.97
N PRO A 82 -13.32 -10.52 -5.82
CA PRO A 82 -12.81 -9.95 -4.57
C PRO A 82 -11.38 -9.44 -4.66
N GLU A 83 -10.48 -10.19 -5.31
CA GLU A 83 -9.08 -9.78 -5.48
C GLU A 83 -8.95 -8.57 -6.40
N ARG A 84 -9.82 -8.45 -7.42
CA ARG A 84 -9.85 -7.29 -8.31
C ARG A 84 -10.34 -6.05 -7.60
N ASP A 85 -11.42 -6.17 -6.82
CA ASP A 85 -11.98 -5.07 -6.05
C ASP A 85 -10.97 -4.58 -5.00
N LEU A 86 -10.25 -5.49 -4.35
CA LEU A 86 -9.17 -5.19 -3.42
C LEU A 86 -8.04 -4.41 -4.10
N LEU A 87 -7.50 -4.92 -5.21
CA LEU A 87 -6.43 -4.25 -5.95
C LEU A 87 -6.87 -2.91 -6.55
N ASP A 88 -8.13 -2.78 -6.97
CA ASP A 88 -8.69 -1.52 -7.44
C ASP A 88 -8.79 -0.48 -6.31
N ALA A 89 -9.15 -0.90 -5.10
CA ALA A 89 -9.16 -0.02 -3.93
C ALA A 89 -7.74 0.43 -3.55
N ILE A 90 -6.78 -0.50 -3.52
CA ILE A 90 -5.36 -0.20 -3.25
C ILE A 90 -4.80 0.76 -4.30
N ARG A 91 -5.10 0.52 -5.59
CA ARG A 91 -4.68 1.39 -6.69
C ARG A 91 -5.20 2.82 -6.50
N ARG A 92 -6.45 3.01 -6.08
CA ARG A 92 -7.02 4.34 -5.82
C ARG A 92 -6.31 5.07 -4.68
N LEU A 93 -5.89 4.37 -3.63
CA LEU A 93 -5.08 4.97 -2.56
C LEU A 93 -3.71 5.40 -3.07
N ALA A 94 -3.09 4.57 -3.90
CA ALA A 94 -1.79 4.87 -4.50
C ALA A 94 -1.86 6.07 -5.46
N GLU A 95 -2.91 6.16 -6.29
CA GLU A 95 -3.16 7.31 -7.16
C GLU A 95 -3.28 8.61 -6.35
N ARG A 96 -4.05 8.59 -5.25
CA ARG A 96 -4.15 9.75 -4.34
C ARG A 96 -2.80 10.12 -3.72
N CYS A 97 -2.02 9.12 -3.29
CA CYS A 97 -0.68 9.34 -2.75
C CYS A 97 0.30 9.92 -3.80
N ALA A 98 0.09 9.62 -5.09
CA ALA A 98 0.93 10.15 -6.16
C ALA A 98 0.68 11.65 -6.41
N GLU A 99 -0.56 12.10 -6.19
CA GLU A 99 -0.99 13.47 -6.45
C GLU A 99 -0.65 14.46 -5.31
N ASP A 100 -0.47 13.96 -4.09
CA ASP A 100 -0.23 14.80 -2.91
C ASP A 100 1.06 14.38 -2.18
N VAL A 101 2.07 15.25 -2.24
CA VAL A 101 3.38 15.07 -1.60
C VAL A 101 3.34 15.02 -0.06
N SER A 102 2.21 15.42 0.54
CA SER A 102 1.98 15.31 1.98
C SER A 102 1.44 13.94 2.40
N LEU A 103 1.17 13.05 1.44
CA LEU A 103 0.67 11.70 1.70
C LEU A 103 1.78 10.66 1.64
N GLU A 104 1.61 9.63 2.46
CA GLU A 104 2.39 8.41 2.46
C GLU A 104 1.43 7.22 2.45
N LEU A 105 1.80 6.17 1.72
CA LEU A 105 1.10 4.89 1.72
C LEU A 105 1.86 3.92 2.62
N HIS A 106 1.21 3.44 3.67
CA HIS A 106 1.79 2.53 4.66
C HIS A 106 1.21 1.14 4.41
N LEU A 107 2.06 0.18 4.08
CA LEU A 107 1.71 -1.23 3.95
C LEU A 107 2.06 -1.89 5.30
N GLU A 108 1.05 -2.12 6.13
CA GLU A 108 1.15 -2.51 7.54
C GLU A 108 0.83 -3.99 7.69
N GLY A 109 1.83 -4.79 8.03
CA GLY A 109 1.64 -6.17 8.47
C GLY A 109 1.03 -6.28 9.87
N ASP A 110 0.43 -7.44 10.15
CA ASP A 110 -0.16 -7.82 11.45
C ASP A 110 0.87 -8.20 12.53
#